data_AF-A0A3D4DJ69-F1
#
_entry.id   AF-A0A3D4DJ69-F1
#
_cell.length_a   1.000
_cell.length_b   1.000
_cell.length_c   1.000
_cell.angle_alpha   90.00
_cell.angle_beta   90.00
_cell.angle_gamma   90.00
#
_symmetry.space_group_name_H-M   'P 1'
#
loop_
_entity.id
_entity.type
_entity.pdbx_description
1 polymer ?
#
loop_
_entity_poly.entity_id
_entity_poly.type
_entity_poly.pdbx_seq_one_letter_code
_entity_poly.pdbx_strand_id
1 'polypeptide(L)'
;MKENKKIFWIIGLSLILLTICIIGIIVIKNIYMKDKYIDEDGKATTIDTPQGDVYEEAKYSKEKVANSTYFYSIEKCINNYLNAIKIGGAVDVIDLLDSDFIKTNNLNTNNILTNIESAYTFLATEIYETRDKTLYSYIVKGTEDDGKYDKEKYYIVNLDLSNYTYAIIPLYTNNYTDINQIEAHAPQQISSNNHNSFEFYRITSEEIAQKYVKYYINLITNNPTKAYQMLDSEYREKRFQNNYNNFIYYRTQMLNNAKFDTEIKSVTESTSKEDNINYSIKTKKDNNYIISENIPMNFTIQLDEYTIVLDSFKEKYNSAKIVTKITTDVDKVMKMINTYDYINLYNILDESYKNENFSEINSFISYITSELYNSNIYEIKNVKVQGDNYIAEITVYENNENDSNTNNIKIIIQLLDGTNFKILFQK
;
A
#
# COMPACT_ATOMS: atom_id res chain seq x y z
N MET A 1 -45.11 25.12 54.16
CA MET A 1 -43.64 25.25 53.94
C MET A 1 -42.83 24.00 54.34
N LYS A 2 -43.26 23.16 55.30
CA LYS A 2 -42.55 21.91 55.68
C LYS A 2 -42.70 20.76 54.66
N GLU A 3 -43.82 20.67 53.96
CA GLU A 3 -44.07 19.58 52.99
C GLU A 3 -43.28 19.76 51.68
N ASN A 4 -43.18 20.98 51.15
CA ASN A 4 -42.40 21.25 49.93
C ASN A 4 -40.91 20.95 50.11
N LYS A 5 -40.35 21.17 51.31
CA LYS A 5 -38.95 20.82 51.61
C LYS A 5 -38.70 19.31 51.59
N LYS A 6 -39.67 18.49 52.03
CA LYS A 6 -39.57 17.01 51.96
C LYS A 6 -39.62 16.52 50.51
N ILE A 7 -40.48 17.11 49.68
CA ILE A 7 -40.59 16.76 48.26
C ILE A 7 -39.29 17.09 47.51
N PHE A 8 -38.71 18.27 47.72
CA PHE A 8 -37.40 18.63 47.14
C PHE A 8 -36.27 17.70 47.58
N TRP A 9 -36.29 17.24 48.84
CA TRP A 9 -35.29 16.30 49.35
C TRP A 9 -35.42 14.91 48.74
N ILE A 10 -36.66 14.44 48.53
CA ILE A 10 -36.95 13.14 47.89
C ILE A 10 -36.57 13.18 46.40
N ILE A 11 -36.83 14.28 45.69
CA ILE A 11 -36.42 14.45 44.29
C ILE A 11 -34.89 14.49 44.17
N GLY A 12 -34.20 15.18 45.08
CA GLY A 12 -32.73 15.20 45.12
C GLY A 12 -32.11 13.82 45.34
N LEU A 13 -32.64 13.04 46.29
CA LEU A 13 -32.20 11.66 46.54
C LEU A 13 -32.48 10.73 45.35
N SER A 14 -33.63 10.89 44.68
CA SER A 14 -33.97 10.15 43.46
C SER A 14 -32.98 10.42 42.32
N LEU A 15 -32.53 11.66 42.14
CA LEU A 15 -31.58 12.04 41.08
C LEU A 15 -30.17 11.50 41.34
N ILE A 16 -29.74 11.47 42.61
CA ILE A 16 -28.46 10.88 43.02
C ILE A 16 -28.46 9.37 42.80
N LEU A 17 -29.56 8.69 43.14
CA LEU A 17 -29.69 7.24 42.91
C LEU A 17 -29.65 6.92 41.40
N LEU A 18 -30.30 7.73 40.57
CA LEU A 18 -30.30 7.57 39.12
C LEU A 18 -28.89 7.74 38.52
N THR A 19 -28.12 8.72 39.00
CA THR A 19 -26.74 8.94 38.53
C THR A 19 -25.81 7.80 38.94
N ILE A 20 -25.95 7.25 40.15
CA ILE A 20 -25.20 6.06 40.59
C ILE A 20 -25.54 4.85 39.72
N CYS A 21 -26.82 4.66 39.36
CA CYS A 21 -27.23 3.60 38.45
C CYS A 21 -26.65 3.77 37.04
N ILE A 22 -26.60 4.99 36.50
CA ILE A 22 -26.01 5.27 35.18
C ILE A 22 -24.51 5.02 35.19
N ILE A 23 -23.79 5.47 36.23
CA ILE A 23 -22.35 5.20 36.39
C ILE A 23 -22.11 3.70 36.54
N GLY A 24 -22.93 3.00 37.31
CA GLY A 24 -22.88 1.55 37.44
C GLY A 24 -23.07 0.83 36.11
N ILE A 25 -24.00 1.26 35.27
CA ILE A 25 -24.22 0.72 33.92
C ILE A 25 -23.01 1.01 33.02
N ILE A 26 -22.40 2.20 33.09
CA ILE A 26 -21.21 2.55 32.31
C ILE A 26 -20.00 1.71 32.74
N VAL A 27 -19.81 1.52 34.05
CA VAL A 27 -18.72 0.69 34.60
C VAL A 27 -18.94 -0.78 34.28
N ILE A 28 -20.16 -1.31 34.39
CA ILE A 28 -20.51 -2.67 33.97
C ILE A 28 -20.32 -2.83 32.47
N LYS A 29 -20.68 -1.84 31.65
CA LYS A 29 -20.43 -1.83 30.21
C LYS A 29 -18.92 -1.85 29.93
N ASN A 30 -18.09 -1.08 30.63
CA ASN A 30 -16.63 -1.12 30.49
C ASN A 30 -15.98 -2.42 30.98
N ILE A 31 -16.55 -3.08 32.01
CA ILE A 31 -16.02 -4.34 32.54
C ILE A 31 -16.45 -5.54 31.69
N TYR A 32 -17.69 -5.56 31.17
CA TYR A 32 -18.25 -6.67 30.39
C TYR A 32 -18.06 -6.51 28.87
N MET A 33 -17.89 -5.29 28.35
CA MET A 33 -17.51 -5.04 26.96
C MET A 33 -15.99 -4.88 26.86
N LYS A 34 -15.26 -5.89 27.36
CA LYS A 34 -13.90 -6.13 26.88
C LYS A 34 -14.04 -6.66 25.45
N ASP A 35 -14.01 -5.74 24.50
CA ASP A 35 -14.00 -5.89 23.04
C ASP A 35 -14.26 -7.30 22.50
N LYS A 36 -15.55 -7.61 22.32
CA LYS A 36 -15.99 -8.66 21.40
C LYS A 36 -16.49 -7.99 20.14
N TYR A 37 -15.86 -8.29 19.01
CA TYR A 37 -16.35 -7.90 17.70
C TYR A 37 -17.07 -9.09 17.05
N ILE A 38 -18.02 -8.78 16.19
CA ILE A 38 -18.79 -9.75 15.41
C ILE A 38 -18.11 -9.82 14.04
N ASP A 39 -17.65 -11.00 13.64
CA ASP A 39 -17.06 -11.22 12.32
C ASP A 39 -18.12 -11.16 11.20
N GLU A 40 -17.67 -11.18 9.95
CA GLU A 40 -18.55 -11.10 8.76
C GLU A 40 -19.58 -12.25 8.68
N ASP A 41 -19.40 -13.32 9.47
CA ASP A 41 -20.30 -14.47 9.58
C ASP A 41 -21.23 -14.42 10.82
N GLY A 42 -21.21 -13.32 11.59
CA GLY A 42 -22.10 -13.12 12.73
C GLY A 42 -21.66 -13.83 14.02
N LYS A 43 -20.41 -14.30 14.12
CA LYS A 43 -19.88 -14.95 15.33
C LYS A 43 -19.10 -13.96 16.20
N ALA A 44 -19.32 -14.07 17.51
CA ALA A 44 -18.59 -13.30 18.49
C ALA A 44 -17.19 -13.90 18.70
N THR A 45 -16.15 -13.17 18.29
CA THR A 45 -14.75 -13.54 18.50
C THR A 45 -14.09 -12.61 19.53
N THR A 46 -13.12 -13.13 20.28
CA THR A 46 -12.29 -12.36 21.22
C THR A 46 -11.06 -11.83 20.51
N ILE A 47 -10.54 -10.67 20.93
CA ILE A 47 -9.23 -10.21 20.53
C ILE A 47 -8.21 -11.31 20.83
N ASP A 48 -7.67 -11.96 19.80
CA ASP A 48 -6.39 -12.63 19.92
C ASP A 48 -5.39 -11.54 20.28
N THR A 49 -5.00 -11.51 21.54
CA THR A 49 -3.79 -10.81 21.95
C THR A 49 -2.70 -11.38 21.04
N PRO A 50 -1.87 -10.57 20.36
CA PRO A 50 -0.75 -11.11 19.59
C PRO A 50 -0.07 -12.12 20.51
N GLN A 51 -0.12 -13.39 20.15
CA GLN A 51 0.31 -14.45 21.02
C GLN A 51 1.80 -14.19 21.26
N GLY A 52 2.11 -13.66 22.45
CA GLY A 52 3.48 -13.40 22.83
C GLY A 52 4.21 -14.71 22.70
N ASP A 53 5.24 -14.72 21.85
CA ASP A 53 6.13 -15.87 21.71
C ASP A 53 6.49 -16.38 23.11
N VAL A 54 6.43 -17.69 23.26
CA VAL A 54 6.78 -18.43 24.47
C VAL A 54 8.04 -17.82 25.08
N TYR A 55 8.04 -17.59 26.40
CA TYR A 55 9.17 -17.02 27.16
C TYR A 55 10.47 -17.79 26.90
N GLU A 56 11.20 -17.40 25.87
CA GLU A 56 12.58 -17.78 25.63
C GLU A 56 13.50 -16.75 26.30
N GLU A 57 14.65 -17.22 26.78
CA GLU A 57 15.74 -16.35 27.26
C GLU A 57 16.04 -15.26 26.22
N ALA A 58 16.38 -14.05 26.67
CA ALA A 58 16.63 -12.90 25.81
C ALA A 58 17.52 -13.26 24.61
N LYS A 59 16.89 -13.37 23.43
CA LYS A 59 17.57 -13.56 22.17
C LYS A 59 17.96 -12.16 21.71
N TYR A 60 19.20 -11.75 22.01
CA TYR A 60 19.78 -10.53 21.43
C TYR A 60 20.12 -10.78 19.96
N SER A 61 19.10 -11.03 19.14
CA SER A 61 19.22 -11.19 17.70
C SER A 61 18.60 -9.96 17.05
N LYS A 62 19.40 -9.28 16.21
CA LYS A 62 18.94 -8.19 15.34
C LYS A 62 18.10 -8.81 14.21
N GLU A 63 16.86 -9.16 14.52
CA GLU A 63 15.93 -9.81 13.60
C GLU A 63 15.04 -8.77 12.91
N LYS A 64 14.71 -8.98 11.63
CA LYS A 64 13.81 -8.09 10.89
C LYS A 64 12.38 -8.30 11.38
N VAL A 65 11.67 -7.20 11.63
CA VAL A 65 10.26 -7.24 12.01
C VAL A 65 9.41 -7.66 10.81
N ALA A 66 8.94 -8.90 10.83
CA ALA A 66 8.05 -9.44 9.80
C ALA A 66 6.55 -9.18 10.10
N ASN A 67 6.20 -8.92 11.36
CA ASN A 67 4.81 -8.72 11.76
C ASN A 67 4.36 -7.27 11.49
N SER A 68 3.37 -7.09 10.63
CA SER A 68 2.81 -5.79 10.23
C SER A 68 2.28 -4.98 11.42
N THR A 69 1.63 -5.61 12.41
CA THR A 69 1.09 -4.90 13.58
C THR A 69 2.23 -4.22 14.35
N TYR A 70 3.33 -4.93 14.61
CA TYR A 70 4.49 -4.32 15.25
C TYR A 70 5.11 -3.24 14.36
N PHE A 71 5.36 -3.54 13.08
CA PHE A 71 6.00 -2.60 12.16
C PHE A 71 5.28 -1.24 12.09
N TYR A 72 3.96 -1.25 11.86
CA TYR A 72 3.20 0.01 11.73
C TYR A 72 2.89 0.66 13.09
N SER A 73 2.89 -0.10 14.20
CA SER A 73 2.83 0.51 15.55
C SER A 73 4.08 1.34 15.83
N ILE A 74 5.26 0.82 15.48
CA ILE A 74 6.53 1.51 15.65
C ILE A 74 6.62 2.77 14.77
N GLU A 75 6.20 2.68 13.51
CA GLU A 75 6.09 3.85 12.64
C GLU A 75 5.14 4.91 13.24
N LYS A 76 4.01 4.49 13.81
CA LYS A 76 3.05 5.39 14.45
C LYS A 76 3.65 6.10 15.66
N CYS A 77 4.41 5.41 16.51
CA CYS A 77 5.13 6.02 17.63
C CYS A 77 6.08 7.14 17.17
N ILE A 78 6.82 6.93 16.08
CA ILE A 78 7.72 7.95 15.50
C ILE A 78 6.92 9.14 14.94
N ASN A 79 5.84 8.87 14.20
CA ASN A 79 5.00 9.93 13.64
C ASN A 79 4.28 10.75 14.73
N ASN A 80 3.92 10.13 15.86
CA ASN A 80 3.39 10.86 17.03
C ASN A 80 4.44 11.82 17.60
N TYR A 81 5.69 11.38 17.75
CA TYR A 81 6.81 12.24 18.18
C TYR A 81 7.04 13.41 17.22
N LEU A 82 7.09 13.14 15.91
CA LEU A 82 7.25 14.19 14.89
C LEU A 82 6.07 15.17 14.87
N ASN A 83 4.85 14.69 15.13
CA ASN A 83 3.67 15.54 15.23
C ASN A 83 3.73 16.46 16.47
N ALA A 84 4.24 15.98 17.61
CA ALA A 84 4.46 16.82 18.80
C ALA A 84 5.43 17.98 18.52
N ILE A 85 6.51 17.72 17.76
CA ILE A 85 7.44 18.77 17.30
C ILE A 85 6.71 19.77 16.39
N LYS A 86 5.93 19.26 15.42
CA LYS A 86 5.21 20.09 14.45
C LYS A 86 4.22 21.06 15.10
N ILE A 87 3.53 20.62 16.16
CA ILE A 87 2.58 21.44 16.91
C ILE A 87 3.31 22.42 17.85
N GLY A 88 4.59 22.17 18.16
CA GLY A 88 5.38 23.00 19.07
C GLY A 88 5.13 22.67 20.55
N GLY A 89 4.68 21.46 20.85
CA GLY A 89 4.44 21.01 22.23
C GLY A 89 5.74 20.60 22.93
N ALA A 90 6.48 21.55 23.51
CA ALA A 90 7.77 21.26 24.14
C ALA A 90 7.71 20.19 25.25
N VAL A 91 6.61 20.16 26.02
CA VAL A 91 6.37 19.13 27.04
C VAL A 91 6.10 17.78 26.37
N ASP A 92 5.20 17.75 25.40
CA ASP A 92 4.81 16.56 24.64
C ASP A 92 6.04 15.90 23.98
N VAL A 93 6.94 16.71 23.41
CA VAL A 93 8.19 16.22 22.81
C VAL A 93 9.10 15.61 23.87
N ILE A 94 9.29 16.27 25.03
CA ILE A 94 10.11 15.75 26.13
C ILE A 94 9.53 14.44 26.68
N ASP A 95 8.21 14.35 26.83
CA ASP A 95 7.54 13.17 27.37
C ASP A 95 7.66 11.93 26.46
N LEU A 96 7.92 12.12 25.16
CA LEU A 96 8.09 11.04 24.19
C LEU A 96 9.55 10.62 23.98
N LEU A 97 10.52 11.36 24.52
CA LEU A 97 11.94 11.07 24.36
C LEU A 97 12.46 10.14 25.46
N ASP A 98 13.46 9.34 25.08
CA ASP A 98 14.21 8.53 26.03
C ASP A 98 14.95 9.38 27.08
N SER A 99 14.93 8.92 28.33
CA SER A 99 15.46 9.71 29.45
C SER A 99 16.97 9.91 29.39
N ASP A 100 17.71 8.93 28.85
CA ASP A 100 19.17 9.03 28.73
C ASP A 100 19.56 9.89 27.52
N PHE A 101 18.76 9.86 26.46
CA PHE A 101 18.89 10.82 25.35
C PHE A 101 18.72 12.26 25.84
N ILE A 102 17.68 12.54 26.64
CA ILE A 102 17.43 13.87 27.22
C ILE A 102 18.63 14.33 28.06
N LYS A 103 19.12 13.47 28.97
CA LYS A 103 20.25 13.78 29.87
C LYS A 103 21.53 14.04 29.08
N THR A 104 21.87 13.17 28.14
CA THR A 104 23.10 13.25 27.35
C THR A 104 23.17 14.52 26.51
N ASN A 105 22.03 14.98 26.00
CA ASN A 105 21.94 16.17 25.15
C ASN A 105 21.55 17.45 25.93
N ASN A 106 21.43 17.39 27.26
CA ASN A 106 21.01 18.52 28.11
C ASN A 106 19.70 19.19 27.65
N LEU A 107 18.72 18.37 27.24
CA LEU A 107 17.44 18.84 26.74
C LEU A 107 16.46 19.14 27.87
N ASN A 108 15.62 20.15 27.69
CA ASN A 108 14.53 20.53 28.57
C ASN A 108 13.47 21.32 27.79
N THR A 109 12.34 21.61 28.43
CA THR A 109 11.21 22.30 27.78
C THR A 109 11.56 23.67 27.18
N ASN A 110 12.62 24.33 27.64
CA ASN A 110 13.00 25.65 27.13
C ASN A 110 13.85 25.58 25.85
N ASN A 111 14.57 24.48 25.61
CA ASN A 111 15.52 24.37 24.49
C ASN A 111 15.18 23.25 23.50
N ILE A 112 14.22 22.38 23.83
CA ILE A 112 13.93 21.17 23.05
C ILE A 112 13.60 21.49 21.59
N LEU A 113 12.72 22.47 21.34
CA LEU A 113 12.25 22.79 19.98
C LEU A 113 13.32 23.42 19.08
N THR A 114 14.41 23.95 19.66
CA THR A 114 15.51 24.56 18.89
C THR A 114 16.71 23.64 18.73
N ASN A 115 16.80 22.59 19.55
CA ASN A 115 17.97 21.71 19.64
C ASN A 115 17.71 20.30 19.08
N ILE A 116 16.55 20.09 18.45
CA ILE A 116 16.20 18.86 17.75
C ILE A 116 15.94 19.14 16.27
N GLU A 117 15.98 18.06 15.47
CA GLU A 117 15.61 18.13 14.06
C GLU A 117 14.16 18.57 13.87
N SER A 118 13.91 19.41 12.85
CA SER A 118 12.56 19.84 12.46
C SER A 118 11.66 18.67 12.10
N ALA A 119 10.37 18.81 12.37
CA ALA A 119 9.38 17.79 12.05
C ALA A 119 9.22 17.54 10.53
N TYR A 120 8.90 16.29 10.20
CA TYR A 120 8.52 15.81 8.87
C TYR A 120 7.49 14.68 8.99
N THR A 121 6.95 14.22 7.87
CA THR A 121 6.18 12.98 7.81
C THR A 121 7.15 11.82 7.62
N PHE A 122 7.10 10.80 8.47
CA PHE A 122 8.03 9.67 8.41
C PHE A 122 7.37 8.43 7.83
N LEU A 123 8.12 7.72 6.99
CA LEU A 123 7.78 6.41 6.45
C LEU A 123 8.90 5.43 6.78
N ALA A 124 8.61 4.45 7.63
CA ALA A 124 9.51 3.35 7.94
C ALA A 124 9.70 2.49 6.69
N THR A 125 10.92 2.02 6.45
CA THR A 125 11.25 1.13 5.33
C THR A 125 11.89 -0.18 5.79
N GLU A 126 12.50 -0.19 6.98
CA GLU A 126 13.14 -1.37 7.54
C GLU A 126 13.21 -1.25 9.06
N ILE A 127 12.82 -2.31 9.79
CA ILE A 127 12.83 -2.33 11.25
C ILE A 127 13.48 -3.63 11.72
N TYR A 128 14.40 -3.51 12.67
CA TYR A 128 14.95 -4.62 13.42
C TYR A 128 14.52 -4.55 14.87
N GLU A 129 14.31 -5.70 15.50
CA GLU A 129 13.91 -5.77 16.90
C GLU A 129 14.93 -6.48 17.79
N THR A 130 14.84 -6.20 19.08
CA THR A 130 15.51 -6.90 20.17
C THR A 130 14.51 -6.98 21.32
N ARG A 131 14.27 -8.18 21.84
CA ARG A 131 13.22 -8.43 22.85
C ARG A 131 13.84 -9.01 24.13
N ASP A 132 13.39 -8.49 25.27
CA ASP A 132 13.63 -9.06 26.59
C ASP A 132 12.33 -9.03 27.41
N LYS A 133 11.63 -10.17 27.48
CA LYS A 133 10.36 -10.36 28.20
C LYS A 133 9.27 -9.38 27.76
N THR A 134 9.11 -8.27 28.46
CA THR A 134 8.12 -7.22 28.17
C THR A 134 8.77 -5.94 27.63
N LEU A 135 10.09 -5.89 27.54
CA LEU A 135 10.84 -4.73 27.08
C LEU A 135 11.37 -5.01 25.68
N TYR A 136 10.98 -4.16 24.72
CA TYR A 136 11.28 -4.34 23.32
C TYR A 136 12.00 -3.10 22.82
N SER A 137 13.02 -3.27 21.99
CA SER A 137 13.75 -2.17 21.35
C SER A 137 13.81 -2.39 19.86
N TYR A 138 13.59 -1.34 19.09
CA TYR A 138 13.52 -1.38 17.64
C TYR A 138 14.48 -0.39 17.02
N ILE A 139 15.37 -0.86 16.16
CA ILE A 139 16.17 0.00 15.29
C ILE A 139 15.36 0.20 14.02
N VAL A 140 15.07 1.46 13.70
CA VAL A 140 14.19 1.83 12.60
C VAL A 140 14.97 2.63 11.57
N LYS A 141 14.93 2.18 10.32
CA LYS A 141 15.31 2.95 9.14
C LYS A 141 14.04 3.35 8.40
N GLY A 142 14.01 4.60 7.97
CA GLY A 142 12.95 5.10 7.11
C GLY A 142 13.39 6.35 6.38
N THR A 143 12.42 7.12 5.93
CA THR A 143 12.66 8.31 5.12
C THR A 143 11.58 9.36 5.34
N GLU A 144 11.88 10.61 4.98
CA GLU A 144 10.86 11.64 4.85
C GLU A 144 9.87 11.25 3.73
N ASP A 145 8.56 11.27 4.01
CA ASP A 145 7.50 11.11 2.99
C ASP A 145 7.29 12.41 2.22
N ASP A 146 8.35 12.85 1.51
CA ASP A 146 8.37 14.01 0.62
C ASP A 146 8.16 13.65 -0.86
N GLY A 147 7.87 12.37 -1.12
CA GLY A 147 7.65 11.79 -2.43
C GLY A 147 8.94 11.45 -3.21
N LYS A 148 10.12 11.89 -2.77
CA LYS A 148 11.42 11.49 -3.33
C LYS A 148 12.02 10.31 -2.58
N TYR A 149 11.80 10.27 -1.27
CA TYR A 149 12.28 9.20 -0.39
C TYR A 149 13.80 9.03 -0.42
N ASP A 150 14.53 10.16 -0.50
CA ASP A 150 15.99 10.24 -0.62
C ASP A 150 16.69 10.73 0.67
N LYS A 151 15.90 11.18 1.66
CA LYS A 151 16.41 11.57 2.99
C LYS A 151 16.18 10.43 3.96
N GLU A 152 17.21 9.62 4.17
CA GLU A 152 17.17 8.53 5.15
C GLU A 152 17.18 9.08 6.57
N LYS A 153 16.40 8.44 7.45
CA LYS A 153 16.28 8.78 8.87
C LYS A 153 16.36 7.51 9.70
N TYR A 154 16.91 7.67 10.89
CA TYR A 154 17.18 6.56 11.81
C TYR A 154 16.68 6.88 13.20
N TYR A 155 16.06 5.88 13.84
CA TYR A 155 15.51 5.99 15.19
C TYR A 155 15.78 4.70 15.95
N ILE A 156 15.74 4.83 17.28
CA ILE A 156 15.47 3.70 18.17
C ILE A 156 14.15 3.96 18.87
N VAL A 157 13.29 2.94 18.93
CA VAL A 157 12.01 2.99 19.62
C VAL A 157 12.01 1.91 20.69
N ASN A 158 11.83 2.29 21.95
CA ASN A 158 11.69 1.36 23.06
C ASN A 158 10.21 1.23 23.42
N LEU A 159 9.73 0.00 23.63
CA LEU A 159 8.40 -0.30 24.17
C LEU A 159 8.53 -1.05 25.50
N ASP A 160 7.68 -0.69 26.46
CA ASP A 160 7.44 -1.43 27.69
C ASP A 160 6.01 -1.97 27.68
N LEU A 161 5.87 -3.28 27.44
CA LEU A 161 4.58 -3.97 27.36
C LEU A 161 3.94 -4.18 28.74
N SER A 162 4.67 -3.97 29.85
CA SER A 162 4.10 -4.11 31.20
C SER A 162 3.16 -2.95 31.54
N ASN A 163 3.42 -1.77 30.99
CA ASN A 163 2.62 -0.56 31.21
C ASN A 163 2.10 0.08 29.92
N TYR A 164 2.38 -0.51 28.75
CA TYR A 164 2.01 -0.02 27.42
C TYR A 164 2.55 1.39 27.15
N THR A 165 3.84 1.61 27.46
CA THR A 165 4.51 2.89 27.22
C THR A 165 5.65 2.77 26.21
N TYR A 166 6.05 3.90 25.61
CA TYR A 166 7.14 3.97 24.64
C TYR A 166 8.07 5.16 24.84
N ALA A 167 9.27 5.09 24.26
CA ALA A 167 10.23 6.18 24.23
C ALA A 167 11.00 6.18 22.90
N ILE A 168 11.33 7.37 22.42
CA ILE A 168 12.00 7.60 21.14
C ILE A 168 13.43 8.12 21.36
N ILE A 169 14.37 7.55 20.62
CA ILE A 169 15.73 8.06 20.47
C ILE A 169 15.94 8.42 19.00
N PRO A 170 15.90 9.71 18.64
CA PRO A 170 16.21 10.13 17.28
C PRO A 170 17.72 10.12 17.05
N LEU A 171 18.18 9.59 15.93
CA LEU A 171 19.61 9.42 15.62
C LEU A 171 20.14 10.45 14.62
N TYR A 172 19.51 11.63 14.51
CA TYR A 172 19.89 12.69 13.56
C TYR A 172 21.27 13.31 13.86
N THR A 173 21.83 13.10 15.06
CA THR A 173 23.19 13.57 15.40
C THR A 173 24.27 12.60 14.92
N ASN A 174 23.89 11.39 14.51
CA ASN A 174 24.79 10.39 13.99
C ASN A 174 24.85 10.45 12.45
N ASN A 175 26.04 10.25 11.87
CA ASN A 175 26.23 10.21 10.42
C ASN A 175 26.06 8.78 9.87
N TYR A 176 24.98 8.08 10.25
CA TYR A 176 24.71 6.74 9.75
C TYR A 176 24.27 6.77 8.28
N THR A 177 24.82 5.87 7.49
CA THR A 177 24.44 5.66 6.07
C THR A 177 23.84 4.28 5.84
N ASP A 178 23.88 3.41 6.84
CA ASP A 178 23.38 2.05 6.80
C ASP A 178 22.88 1.66 8.20
N ILE A 179 21.68 1.09 8.28
CA ILE A 179 21.09 0.58 9.52
C ILE A 179 21.96 -0.50 10.19
N ASN A 180 22.81 -1.19 9.42
CA ASN A 180 23.75 -2.18 9.94
C ASN A 180 24.84 -1.58 10.83
N GLN A 181 25.10 -0.26 10.74
CA GLN A 181 26.05 0.46 11.60
C GLN A 181 25.51 0.70 13.02
N ILE A 182 24.20 0.55 13.22
CA ILE A 182 23.54 0.77 14.51
C ILE A 182 23.53 -0.54 15.29
N GLU A 183 24.16 -0.53 16.47
CA GLU A 183 24.21 -1.67 17.38
C GLU A 183 22.84 -1.94 18.01
N ALA A 184 22.61 -3.20 18.39
CA ALA A 184 21.42 -3.60 19.12
C ALA A 184 21.33 -2.80 20.43
N HIS A 185 20.19 -2.15 20.65
CA HIS A 185 19.97 -1.37 21.87
C HIS A 185 19.23 -2.24 22.89
N ALA A 186 19.80 -2.37 24.08
CA ALA A 186 19.15 -3.09 25.18
C ALA A 186 17.82 -2.40 25.55
N PRO A 187 16.69 -3.12 25.57
CA PRO A 187 15.42 -2.54 25.99
C PRO A 187 15.48 -2.02 27.43
N GLN A 188 14.74 -0.95 27.74
CA GLN A 188 14.71 -0.32 29.06
C GLN A 188 13.29 -0.20 29.60
N GLN A 189 13.14 -0.18 30.93
CA GLN A 189 11.87 0.15 31.59
C GLN A 189 11.52 1.62 31.34
N ILE A 190 10.24 1.89 31.12
CA ILE A 190 9.78 3.22 30.77
C ILE A 190 8.76 3.68 31.82
N SER A 191 8.96 4.86 32.40
CA SER A 191 7.96 5.42 33.33
C SER A 191 6.80 6.01 32.53
N SER A 192 5.57 5.75 32.97
CA SER A 192 4.38 6.33 32.33
C SER A 192 4.27 7.83 32.58
N ASN A 193 3.88 8.56 31.55
CA ASN A 193 3.52 9.97 31.57
C ASN A 193 2.25 10.21 30.72
N ASN A 194 1.90 11.48 30.49
CA ASN A 194 0.64 11.84 29.83
C ASN A 194 0.62 11.58 28.31
N HIS A 195 1.77 11.35 27.67
CA HIS A 195 1.88 11.30 26.21
C HIS A 195 2.47 9.99 25.69
N ASN A 196 3.15 9.22 26.53
CA ASN A 196 3.94 8.08 26.11
C ASN A 196 3.21 6.73 26.13
N SER A 197 1.88 6.71 26.21
CA SER A 197 1.10 5.48 26.04
C SER A 197 1.01 5.09 24.56
N PHE A 198 1.04 3.79 24.25
CA PHE A 198 0.78 3.30 22.90
C PHE A 198 -0.23 2.15 22.88
N GLU A 199 -0.82 1.95 21.71
CA GLU A 199 -1.66 0.80 21.39
C GLU A 199 -1.15 0.17 20.10
N PHE A 200 -1.32 -1.15 20.00
CA PHE A 200 -0.99 -1.87 18.77
C PHE A 200 -1.92 -1.46 17.63
N TYR A 201 -1.33 -1.00 16.53
CA TYR A 201 -2.03 -0.61 15.33
C TYR A 201 -2.15 -1.78 14.36
N ARG A 202 -3.36 -2.32 14.24
CA ARG A 202 -3.72 -3.34 13.25
C ARG A 202 -4.11 -2.66 11.96
N ILE A 203 -3.17 -2.61 11.02
CA ILE A 203 -3.41 -2.08 9.68
C ILE A 203 -4.23 -3.07 8.86
N THR A 204 -5.12 -2.57 8.01
CA THR A 204 -5.89 -3.38 7.05
C THR A 204 -5.12 -3.57 5.73
N SER A 205 -5.48 -4.59 4.96
CA SER A 205 -4.91 -4.83 3.62
C SER A 205 -5.14 -3.65 2.67
N GLU A 206 -6.26 -2.94 2.81
CA GLU A 206 -6.55 -1.72 2.04
C GLU A 206 -5.59 -0.58 2.41
N GLU A 207 -5.33 -0.35 3.69
CA GLU A 207 -4.36 0.65 4.15
C GLU A 207 -2.92 0.31 3.73
N ILE A 208 -2.52 -0.97 3.79
CA ILE A 208 -1.21 -1.44 3.28
C ILE A 208 -1.10 -1.17 1.77
N ALA A 209 -2.09 -1.61 0.99
CA ALA A 209 -2.14 -1.40 -0.45
C ALA A 209 -2.07 0.09 -0.79
N GLN A 210 -2.82 0.93 -0.07
CA GLN A 210 -2.84 2.38 -0.26
C GLN A 210 -1.45 2.99 -0.02
N LYS A 211 -0.76 2.53 1.03
CA LYS A 211 0.60 2.95 1.35
C LYS A 211 1.58 2.55 0.25
N TYR A 212 1.53 1.31 -0.22
CA TYR A 212 2.48 0.82 -1.24
C TYR A 212 2.25 1.41 -2.62
N VAL A 213 1.00 1.57 -3.05
CA VAL A 213 0.68 2.29 -4.29
C VAL A 213 1.15 3.73 -4.19
N LYS A 214 0.84 4.45 -3.11
CA LYS A 214 1.32 5.84 -2.93
C LYS A 214 2.85 5.92 -2.98
N TYR A 215 3.54 5.04 -2.24
CA TYR A 215 4.99 4.96 -2.22
C TYR A 215 5.57 4.74 -3.62
N TYR A 216 5.06 3.74 -4.34
CA TYR A 216 5.54 3.42 -5.69
C TYR A 216 5.24 4.53 -6.70
N ILE A 217 4.03 5.10 -6.69
CA ILE A 217 3.64 6.17 -7.61
C ILE A 217 4.47 7.45 -7.39
N ASN A 218 4.80 7.76 -6.14
CA ASN A 218 5.72 8.84 -5.82
C ASN A 218 7.14 8.54 -6.32
N LEU A 219 7.64 7.32 -6.15
CA LEU A 219 8.94 6.90 -6.68
C LEU A 219 8.99 6.93 -8.21
N ILE A 220 8.02 6.35 -8.92
CA ILE A 220 8.04 6.38 -10.39
C ILE A 220 7.98 7.81 -10.90
N THR A 221 7.35 8.73 -10.17
CA THR A 221 7.31 10.15 -10.52
C THR A 221 8.66 10.84 -10.27
N ASN A 222 9.23 10.69 -9.07
CA ASN A 222 10.35 11.52 -8.61
C ASN A 222 11.73 10.83 -8.60
N ASN A 223 11.76 9.50 -8.53
CA ASN A 223 12.96 8.67 -8.49
C ASN A 223 12.75 7.38 -9.33
N PRO A 224 12.67 7.51 -10.68
CA PRO A 224 12.31 6.41 -11.56
C PRO A 224 13.30 5.25 -11.55
N THR A 225 14.58 5.51 -11.22
CA THR A 225 15.59 4.45 -11.08
C THR A 225 15.22 3.48 -9.98
N LYS A 226 14.85 3.99 -8.80
CA LYS A 226 14.42 3.15 -7.66
C LYS A 226 13.10 2.43 -7.97
N ALA A 227 12.13 3.12 -8.59
CA ALA A 227 10.88 2.49 -9.02
C ALA A 227 11.09 1.32 -9.99
N TYR A 228 12.02 1.45 -10.94
CA TYR A 228 12.36 0.39 -11.88
C TYR A 228 13.00 -0.83 -11.20
N GLN A 229 13.82 -0.60 -10.18
CA GLN A 229 14.45 -1.66 -9.39
C GLN A 229 13.43 -2.46 -8.55
N MET A 230 12.32 -1.82 -8.15
CA MET A 230 11.23 -2.46 -7.40
C MET A 230 10.26 -3.29 -8.26
N LEU A 231 10.36 -3.22 -9.59
CA LEU A 231 9.57 -4.08 -10.45
C LEU A 231 9.93 -5.55 -10.17
N ASP A 232 8.91 -6.40 -10.16
CA ASP A 232 9.13 -7.85 -10.19
C ASP A 232 10.06 -8.22 -11.37
N SER A 233 10.99 -9.14 -11.13
CA SER A 233 12.07 -9.41 -12.07
C SER A 233 11.59 -10.07 -13.38
N GLU A 234 10.67 -11.04 -13.28
CA GLU A 234 10.06 -11.69 -14.44
C GLU A 234 9.15 -10.70 -15.18
N TYR A 235 8.38 -9.91 -14.43
CA TYR A 235 7.53 -8.87 -14.99
C TYR A 235 8.36 -7.84 -15.75
N ARG A 236 9.46 -7.34 -15.17
CA ARG A 236 10.34 -6.34 -15.80
C ARG A 236 10.98 -6.88 -17.08
N GLU A 237 11.35 -8.16 -17.10
CA GLU A 237 11.83 -8.82 -18.30
C GLU A 237 10.75 -8.89 -19.37
N LYS A 238 9.56 -9.41 -19.06
CA LYS A 238 8.49 -9.57 -20.05
C LYS A 238 7.93 -8.24 -20.53
N ARG A 239 7.67 -7.32 -19.60
CA ARG A 239 7.03 -6.03 -19.85
C ARG A 239 7.96 -5.06 -20.57
N PHE A 240 9.19 -4.93 -20.09
CA PHE A 240 10.13 -3.89 -20.50
C PHE A 240 11.41 -4.44 -21.13
N GLN A 241 11.53 -5.76 -21.34
CA GLN A 241 12.71 -6.41 -21.91
C GLN A 241 14.00 -6.11 -21.12
N ASN A 242 13.87 -5.91 -19.80
CA ASN A 242 14.94 -5.41 -18.94
C ASN A 242 15.60 -4.10 -19.44
N ASN A 243 14.90 -3.33 -20.28
CA ASN A 243 15.36 -2.07 -20.85
C ASN A 243 14.74 -0.88 -20.09
N TYR A 244 15.59 -0.13 -19.39
CA TYR A 244 15.16 1.04 -18.63
C TYR A 244 14.52 2.13 -19.50
N ASN A 245 14.94 2.30 -20.76
CA ASN A 245 14.35 3.30 -21.65
C ASN A 245 12.90 2.96 -22.03
N ASN A 246 12.56 1.66 -22.12
CA ASN A 246 11.19 1.23 -22.36
C ASN A 246 10.29 1.57 -21.16
N PHE A 247 10.81 1.40 -19.94
CA PHE A 247 10.14 1.85 -18.72
C PHE A 247 9.99 3.37 -18.65
N ILE A 248 11.03 4.14 -19.02
CA ILE A 248 10.96 5.61 -19.06
C ILE A 248 9.94 6.10 -20.09
N TYR A 249 9.84 5.44 -21.24
CA TYR A 249 8.80 5.72 -22.23
C TYR A 249 7.40 5.54 -21.62
N TYR A 250 7.12 4.36 -21.06
CA TYR A 250 5.86 4.06 -20.37
C TYR A 250 5.54 5.11 -19.29
N ARG A 251 6.49 5.37 -18.39
CA ARG A 251 6.37 6.38 -17.33
C ARG A 251 5.98 7.74 -17.91
N THR A 252 6.65 8.17 -18.97
CA THR A 252 6.42 9.48 -19.59
C THR A 252 5.01 9.58 -20.17
N GLN A 253 4.54 8.52 -20.84
CA GLN A 253 3.17 8.48 -21.36
C GLN A 253 2.13 8.52 -20.23
N MET A 254 2.35 7.72 -19.16
CA MET A 254 1.46 7.69 -18.00
C MET A 254 1.39 9.03 -17.28
N LEU A 255 2.52 9.75 -17.14
CA LEU A 255 2.57 11.08 -16.51
C LEU A 255 1.90 12.16 -17.36
N ASN A 256 2.27 12.25 -18.64
CA ASN A 256 1.75 13.29 -19.54
C ASN A 256 0.23 13.23 -19.70
N ASN A 257 -0.35 12.04 -19.52
CA ASN A 257 -1.79 11.81 -19.63
C ASN A 257 -2.47 11.59 -18.27
N ALA A 258 -1.80 11.95 -17.16
CA ALA A 258 -2.32 11.88 -15.80
C ALA A 258 -2.96 10.52 -15.44
N LYS A 259 -2.38 9.41 -15.92
CA LYS A 259 -2.92 8.07 -15.74
C LYS A 259 -2.59 7.45 -14.40
N PHE A 260 -1.47 7.82 -13.77
CA PHE A 260 -1.20 7.32 -12.42
C PHE A 260 -2.30 7.74 -11.45
N ASP A 261 -2.61 6.81 -10.55
CA ASP A 261 -3.70 6.93 -9.61
C ASP A 261 -3.29 6.27 -8.31
N THR A 262 -3.65 6.92 -7.21
CA THR A 262 -3.42 6.39 -5.86
C THR A 262 -4.73 6.07 -5.17
N GLU A 263 -5.88 6.45 -5.72
CA GLU A 263 -7.17 6.15 -5.12
C GLU A 263 -7.57 4.70 -5.39
N ILE A 264 -7.61 3.90 -4.34
CA ILE A 264 -7.99 2.49 -4.44
C ILE A 264 -9.50 2.35 -4.67
N LYS A 265 -9.87 1.43 -5.56
CA LYS A 265 -11.25 0.99 -5.82
C LYS A 265 -11.51 -0.37 -5.20
N SER A 266 -10.54 -1.28 -5.26
CA SER A 266 -10.63 -2.59 -4.62
C SER A 266 -9.26 -3.21 -4.40
N VAL A 267 -9.15 -4.02 -3.35
CA VAL A 267 -7.97 -4.84 -3.03
C VAL A 267 -8.42 -6.28 -2.83
N THR A 268 -7.63 -7.22 -3.33
CA THR A 268 -7.77 -8.64 -3.02
C THR A 268 -6.43 -9.16 -2.51
N GLU A 269 -6.44 -9.70 -1.31
CA GLU A 269 -5.28 -10.34 -0.69
C GLU A 269 -5.24 -11.83 -1.01
N SER A 270 -4.04 -12.37 -1.21
CA SER A 270 -3.80 -13.81 -1.37
C SER A 270 -2.40 -14.17 -0.90
N THR A 271 -2.15 -15.43 -0.58
CA THR A 271 -0.81 -15.91 -0.23
C THR A 271 -0.18 -16.64 -1.42
N SER A 272 1.08 -16.34 -1.71
CA SER A 272 1.85 -17.02 -2.74
C SER A 272 2.32 -18.41 -2.27
N LYS A 273 2.92 -19.20 -3.17
CA LYS A 273 3.55 -20.48 -2.79
C LYS A 273 4.80 -20.31 -1.93
N GLU A 274 5.39 -19.12 -1.90
CA GLU A 274 6.60 -18.77 -1.14
C GLU A 274 6.25 -18.01 0.16
N ASP A 275 5.00 -18.12 0.62
CA ASP A 275 4.47 -17.44 1.81
C ASP A 275 4.49 -15.89 1.76
N ASN A 276 4.74 -15.30 0.59
CA ASN A 276 4.56 -13.86 0.37
C ASN A 276 3.07 -13.50 0.37
N ILE A 277 2.74 -12.29 0.84
CA ILE A 277 1.40 -11.71 0.73
C ILE A 277 1.30 -10.95 -0.58
N ASN A 278 0.31 -11.31 -1.40
CA ASN A 278 0.02 -10.69 -2.68
C ASN A 278 -1.22 -9.80 -2.57
N TYR A 279 -1.07 -8.53 -2.91
CA TYR A 279 -2.16 -7.57 -3.03
C TYR A 279 -2.46 -7.32 -4.50
N SER A 280 -3.60 -7.78 -4.98
CA SER A 280 -4.15 -7.43 -6.30
C SER A 280 -5.00 -6.18 -6.16
N ILE A 281 -4.56 -5.09 -6.77
CA ILE A 281 -5.11 -3.75 -6.52
C ILE A 281 -5.68 -3.20 -7.82
N LYS A 282 -6.89 -2.68 -7.76
CA LYS A 282 -7.49 -1.86 -8.82
C LYS A 282 -7.74 -0.46 -8.30
N THR A 283 -7.33 0.55 -9.05
CA THR A 283 -7.56 1.97 -8.70
C THR A 283 -8.87 2.49 -9.29
N LYS A 284 -9.28 3.70 -8.90
CA LYS A 284 -10.49 4.35 -9.45
C LYS A 284 -10.38 4.66 -10.94
N LYS A 285 -9.17 4.91 -11.45
CA LYS A 285 -8.85 5.01 -12.89
C LYS A 285 -8.65 3.65 -13.59
N ASP A 286 -9.03 2.55 -12.94
CA ASP A 286 -8.91 1.17 -13.44
C ASP A 286 -7.49 0.72 -13.80
N ASN A 287 -6.46 1.35 -13.23
CA ASN A 287 -5.10 0.79 -13.24
C ASN A 287 -5.06 -0.43 -12.33
N ASN A 288 -4.30 -1.44 -12.73
CA ASN A 288 -4.15 -2.66 -11.95
C ASN A 288 -2.69 -2.81 -11.52
N TYR A 289 -2.48 -3.12 -10.24
CA TYR A 289 -1.18 -3.39 -9.67
C TYR A 289 -1.22 -4.73 -8.95
N ILE A 290 -0.11 -5.47 -9.01
CA ILE A 290 0.07 -6.68 -8.18
C ILE A 290 1.32 -6.44 -7.35
N ILE A 291 1.16 -6.40 -6.03
CA ILE A 291 2.25 -6.22 -5.07
C ILE A 291 2.50 -7.54 -4.37
N SER A 292 3.74 -8.02 -4.39
CA SER A 292 4.17 -9.21 -3.64
C SER A 292 5.08 -8.77 -2.50
N GLU A 293 4.57 -8.85 -1.28
CA GLU A 293 5.26 -8.49 -0.04
C GLU A 293 5.81 -9.73 0.66
N ASN A 294 7.10 -9.68 1.03
CA ASN A 294 7.72 -10.70 1.88
C ASN A 294 7.61 -10.30 3.36
N ILE A 295 8.06 -9.08 3.67
CA ILE A 295 7.92 -8.43 4.99
C ILE A 295 7.52 -6.97 4.74
N PRO A 296 6.99 -6.25 5.74
CA PRO A 296 6.56 -4.87 5.57
C PRO A 296 7.61 -4.01 4.86
N MET A 297 7.17 -3.27 3.84
CA MET A 297 7.96 -2.41 2.96
C MET A 297 9.03 -3.10 2.08
N ASN A 298 9.17 -4.43 2.16
CA ASN A 298 9.98 -5.23 1.25
C ASN A 298 9.08 -5.97 0.26
N PHE A 299 8.83 -5.33 -0.88
CA PHE A 299 7.92 -5.84 -1.90
C PHE A 299 8.41 -5.58 -3.32
N THR A 300 7.91 -6.38 -4.24
CA THR A 300 7.98 -6.12 -5.68
C THR A 300 6.61 -5.76 -6.24
N ILE A 301 6.58 -5.13 -7.42
CA ILE A 301 5.33 -4.69 -8.04
C ILE A 301 5.27 -5.02 -9.54
N GLN A 302 4.08 -5.37 -9.99
CA GLN A 302 3.66 -5.45 -11.40
C GLN A 302 2.69 -4.30 -11.68
N LEU A 303 2.78 -3.68 -12.86
CA LEU A 303 1.99 -2.49 -13.24
C LEU A 303 0.79 -2.82 -14.14
N ASP A 304 0.52 -4.11 -14.32
CA ASP A 304 -0.66 -4.65 -14.96
C ASP A 304 -0.90 -6.09 -14.49
N GLU A 305 -2.01 -6.67 -14.94
CA GLU A 305 -2.47 -8.02 -14.61
C GLU A 305 -2.41 -8.99 -15.79
N TYR A 306 -1.84 -8.58 -16.94
CA TYR A 306 -1.89 -9.34 -18.20
C TYR A 306 -0.53 -9.76 -18.74
N THR A 307 0.58 -9.20 -18.22
CA THR A 307 1.94 -9.52 -18.63
C THR A 307 2.37 -10.89 -18.12
N ILE A 308 2.20 -11.15 -16.82
CA ILE A 308 2.45 -12.47 -16.25
C ILE A 308 1.16 -13.28 -16.29
N VAL A 309 1.14 -14.31 -17.15
CA VAL A 309 -0.02 -15.17 -17.32
C VAL A 309 0.00 -16.29 -16.29
N LEU A 310 -0.91 -16.22 -15.33
CA LEU A 310 -1.09 -17.25 -14.28
C LEU A 310 -1.55 -18.58 -14.88
N ASP A 311 -1.13 -19.70 -14.28
CA ASP A 311 -1.55 -21.04 -14.75
C ASP A 311 -3.06 -21.24 -14.66
N SER A 312 -3.69 -20.73 -13.60
CA SER A 312 -5.16 -20.75 -13.45
C SER A 312 -5.87 -19.97 -14.56
N PHE A 313 -5.25 -18.90 -15.08
CA PHE A 313 -5.77 -18.19 -16.25
C PHE A 313 -5.61 -19.03 -17.52
N LYS A 314 -4.45 -19.68 -17.74
CA LYS A 314 -4.21 -20.53 -18.92
C LYS A 314 -5.25 -21.65 -19.00
N GLU A 315 -5.53 -22.32 -17.88
CA GLU A 315 -6.53 -23.40 -17.80
C GLU A 315 -7.94 -22.89 -18.16
N LYS A 316 -8.35 -21.76 -17.56
CA LYS A 316 -9.65 -21.12 -17.84
C LYS A 316 -9.75 -20.67 -19.29
N TYR A 317 -8.72 -20.03 -19.84
CA TYR A 317 -8.69 -19.57 -21.21
C TYR A 317 -8.77 -20.76 -22.18
N ASN A 318 -7.93 -21.78 -22.02
CA ASN A 318 -7.86 -22.91 -22.94
C ASN A 318 -9.17 -23.70 -23.02
N SER A 319 -9.88 -23.83 -21.88
CA SER A 319 -11.19 -24.47 -21.78
C SER A 319 -12.36 -23.59 -22.21
N ALA A 320 -12.14 -22.29 -22.42
CA ALA A 320 -13.20 -21.34 -22.78
C ALA A 320 -13.70 -21.54 -24.21
N LYS A 321 -14.95 -21.10 -24.43
CA LYS A 321 -15.55 -21.02 -25.76
C LYS A 321 -14.82 -19.98 -26.61
N ILE A 322 -14.88 -20.15 -27.93
CA ILE A 322 -14.18 -19.27 -28.88
C ILE A 322 -14.49 -17.78 -28.67
N VAL A 323 -15.78 -17.42 -28.54
CA VAL A 323 -16.18 -16.02 -28.32
C VAL A 323 -15.56 -15.46 -27.04
N THR A 324 -15.52 -16.25 -25.96
CA THR A 324 -14.90 -15.85 -24.70
C THR A 324 -13.39 -15.61 -24.87
N LYS A 325 -12.68 -16.49 -25.58
CA LYS A 325 -11.26 -16.29 -25.91
C LYS A 325 -11.03 -14.98 -26.65
N ILE A 326 -11.80 -14.74 -27.72
CA ILE A 326 -11.70 -13.50 -28.51
C ILE A 326 -11.99 -12.26 -27.67
N THR A 327 -13.03 -12.29 -26.82
CA THR A 327 -13.32 -11.15 -25.93
C THR A 327 -12.21 -10.92 -24.90
N THR A 328 -11.57 -11.98 -24.40
CA THR A 328 -10.43 -11.88 -23.48
C THR A 328 -9.18 -11.31 -24.18
N ASP A 329 -8.92 -11.72 -25.42
CA ASP A 329 -7.79 -11.21 -26.19
C ASP A 329 -7.98 -9.74 -26.54
N VAL A 330 -9.20 -9.34 -26.92
CA VAL A 330 -9.55 -7.92 -27.13
C VAL A 330 -9.40 -7.11 -25.84
N ASP A 331 -9.85 -7.62 -24.70
CA ASP A 331 -9.66 -6.94 -23.41
C ASP A 331 -8.17 -6.71 -23.11
N LYS A 332 -7.33 -7.72 -23.35
CA LYS A 332 -5.87 -7.57 -23.23
C LYS A 332 -5.32 -6.49 -24.15
N VAL A 333 -5.76 -6.44 -25.42
CA VAL A 333 -5.37 -5.39 -26.37
C VAL A 333 -5.78 -4.00 -25.87
N MET A 334 -7.01 -3.83 -25.40
CA MET A 334 -7.50 -2.54 -24.90
C MET A 334 -6.78 -2.11 -23.62
N LYS A 335 -6.44 -3.05 -22.73
CA LYS A 335 -5.60 -2.77 -21.55
C LYS A 335 -4.19 -2.34 -21.93
N MET A 336 -3.59 -2.98 -22.93
CA MET A 336 -2.30 -2.56 -23.49
C MET A 336 -2.36 -1.15 -24.05
N ILE A 337 -3.42 -0.79 -24.79
CA ILE A 337 -3.63 0.56 -25.32
C ILE A 337 -3.75 1.58 -24.17
N ASN A 338 -4.64 1.33 -23.19
CA ASN A 338 -4.91 2.24 -22.08
C ASN A 338 -3.72 2.45 -21.13
N THR A 339 -2.76 1.52 -21.12
CA THR A 339 -1.54 1.60 -20.30
C THR A 339 -0.29 1.92 -21.13
N TYR A 340 -0.46 2.36 -22.38
CA TYR A 340 0.62 2.72 -23.30
C TYR A 340 1.65 1.61 -23.53
N ASP A 341 1.20 0.35 -23.54
CA ASP A 341 1.99 -0.83 -23.82
C ASP A 341 2.28 -1.05 -25.30
N TYR A 342 2.65 0.00 -26.00
CA TYR A 342 2.74 -0.05 -27.46
C TYR A 342 3.84 -0.98 -27.95
N ILE A 343 4.89 -1.23 -27.14
CA ILE A 343 5.95 -2.18 -27.49
C ILE A 343 5.39 -3.61 -27.54
N ASN A 344 4.71 -4.07 -26.49
CA ASN A 344 4.16 -5.43 -26.49
C ASN A 344 2.94 -5.56 -27.42
N LEU A 345 2.14 -4.50 -27.54
CA LEU A 345 1.04 -4.45 -28.52
C LEU A 345 1.56 -4.57 -29.97
N TYR A 346 2.66 -3.88 -30.30
CA TYR A 346 3.31 -3.98 -31.60
C TYR A 346 3.86 -5.38 -31.87
N ASN A 347 4.34 -6.08 -30.83
CA ASN A 347 4.88 -7.44 -30.94
C ASN A 347 3.80 -8.51 -31.19
N ILE A 348 2.54 -8.25 -30.83
CA ILE A 348 1.41 -9.15 -31.11
C ILE A 348 0.71 -8.86 -32.45
N LEU A 349 1.18 -7.88 -33.23
CA LEU A 349 0.73 -7.73 -34.61
C LEU A 349 1.11 -8.97 -35.45
N ASP A 350 0.24 -9.34 -36.38
CA ASP A 350 0.61 -10.26 -37.47
C ASP A 350 1.84 -9.72 -38.22
N GLU A 351 2.75 -10.61 -38.59
CA GLU A 351 4.07 -10.22 -39.08
C GLU A 351 4.01 -9.61 -40.49
N SER A 352 3.21 -10.18 -41.39
CA SER A 352 3.00 -9.63 -42.73
C SER A 352 2.30 -8.28 -42.65
N TYR A 353 1.22 -8.19 -41.88
CA TYR A 353 0.49 -6.94 -41.66
C TYR A 353 1.39 -5.83 -41.09
N LYS A 354 2.18 -6.17 -40.06
CA LYS A 354 3.14 -5.26 -39.43
C LYS A 354 4.16 -4.76 -40.45
N ASN A 355 4.75 -5.64 -41.25
CA ASN A 355 5.76 -5.25 -42.24
C ASN A 355 5.18 -4.38 -43.37
N GLU A 356 3.93 -4.63 -43.77
CA GLU A 356 3.25 -3.89 -44.83
C GLU A 356 2.72 -2.51 -44.38
N ASN A 357 2.27 -2.39 -43.12
CA ASN A 357 1.58 -1.20 -42.64
C ASN A 357 2.38 -0.37 -41.63
N PHE A 358 3.26 -1.01 -40.87
CA PHE A 358 3.92 -0.44 -39.70
C PHE A 358 5.36 -0.95 -39.54
N SER A 359 6.21 -0.72 -40.54
CA SER A 359 7.62 -1.16 -40.52
C SER A 359 8.40 -0.64 -39.31
N GLU A 360 7.96 0.46 -38.70
CA GLU A 360 8.51 1.02 -37.48
C GLU A 360 7.43 1.21 -36.41
N ILE A 361 7.77 0.96 -35.13
CA ILE A 361 6.85 1.14 -34.01
C ILE A 361 6.24 2.55 -33.92
N ASN A 362 6.99 3.58 -34.31
CA ASN A 362 6.49 4.97 -34.28
C ASN A 362 5.28 5.16 -35.21
N SER A 363 5.29 4.54 -36.39
CA SER A 363 4.15 4.60 -37.31
C SER A 363 2.90 3.92 -36.74
N PHE A 364 3.10 2.83 -36.00
CA PHE A 364 2.01 2.15 -35.29
C PHE A 364 1.46 3.00 -34.14
N ILE A 365 2.33 3.62 -33.34
CA ILE A 365 1.93 4.52 -32.25
C ILE A 365 1.11 5.68 -32.81
N SER A 366 1.56 6.33 -33.89
CA SER A 366 0.82 7.42 -34.54
C SER A 366 -0.57 6.99 -34.97
N TYR A 367 -0.71 5.80 -35.57
CA TYR A 367 -2.01 5.24 -35.94
C TYR A 367 -2.91 5.02 -34.73
N ILE A 368 -2.43 4.35 -33.68
CA ILE A 368 -3.23 4.12 -32.47
C ILE A 368 -3.69 5.44 -31.86
N THR A 369 -2.81 6.44 -31.78
CA THR A 369 -3.14 7.76 -31.22
C THR A 369 -4.03 8.63 -32.10
N SER A 370 -4.15 8.33 -33.40
CA SER A 370 -5.10 9.02 -34.28
C SER A 370 -6.49 8.39 -34.24
N GLU A 371 -6.57 7.07 -34.01
CA GLU A 371 -7.82 6.33 -33.98
C GLU A 371 -8.45 6.22 -32.58
N LEU A 372 -7.65 6.34 -31.52
CA LEU A 372 -8.08 6.08 -30.14
C LEU A 372 -7.70 7.22 -29.21
N TYR A 373 -8.34 7.21 -28.04
CA TYR A 373 -8.24 8.26 -27.05
C TYR A 373 -7.18 7.93 -26.00
N ASN A 374 -6.90 8.89 -25.13
CA ASN A 374 -6.06 8.63 -23.96
C ASN A 374 -6.74 7.72 -22.96
N SER A 375 -8.05 7.88 -22.75
CA SER A 375 -8.88 7.00 -21.90
C SER A 375 -9.90 6.29 -22.77
N ASN A 376 -9.76 4.98 -22.94
CA ASN A 376 -10.66 4.22 -23.80
C ASN A 376 -11.57 3.37 -22.94
N ILE A 377 -12.81 3.81 -22.77
CA ILE A 377 -13.90 2.91 -22.37
C ILE A 377 -14.41 2.25 -23.64
N TYR A 378 -14.74 0.96 -23.60
CA TYR A 378 -15.04 0.24 -24.82
C TYR A 378 -16.08 -0.87 -24.60
N GLU A 379 -16.80 -1.18 -25.67
CA GLU A 379 -17.78 -2.26 -25.71
C GLU A 379 -17.55 -3.13 -26.95
N ILE A 380 -17.47 -4.44 -26.76
CA ILE A 380 -17.38 -5.41 -27.84
C ILE A 380 -18.79 -5.72 -28.34
N LYS A 381 -19.18 -5.15 -29.47
CA LYS A 381 -20.52 -5.26 -30.04
C LYS A 381 -20.78 -6.63 -30.67
N ASN A 382 -19.76 -7.20 -31.32
CA ASN A 382 -19.90 -8.46 -32.04
C ASN A 382 -18.56 -9.17 -32.25
N VAL A 383 -18.63 -10.51 -32.36
CA VAL A 383 -17.51 -11.36 -32.78
C VAL A 383 -17.97 -12.22 -33.96
N LYS A 384 -17.37 -12.00 -35.12
CA LYS A 384 -17.70 -12.70 -36.38
C LYS A 384 -16.56 -13.63 -36.78
N VAL A 385 -16.91 -14.77 -37.38
CA VAL A 385 -15.93 -15.70 -37.98
C VAL A 385 -15.65 -15.26 -39.41
N GLN A 386 -14.37 -15.18 -39.79
CA GLN A 386 -13.93 -14.87 -41.15
C GLN A 386 -12.79 -15.82 -41.55
N GLY A 387 -13.15 -16.97 -42.15
CA GLY A 387 -12.20 -18.04 -42.42
C GLY A 387 -11.62 -18.59 -41.11
N ASP A 388 -10.30 -18.61 -41.00
CA ASP A 388 -9.57 -19.05 -39.80
C ASP A 388 -9.37 -17.92 -38.75
N ASN A 389 -9.86 -16.71 -39.05
CA ASN A 389 -9.72 -15.53 -38.20
C ASN A 389 -11.07 -15.10 -37.60
N TYR A 390 -11.00 -14.22 -36.60
CA TYR A 390 -12.17 -13.67 -35.91
C TYR A 390 -12.15 -12.15 -35.94
N ILE A 391 -13.25 -11.51 -36.32
CA ILE A 391 -13.38 -10.05 -36.32
C ILE A 391 -14.17 -9.64 -35.08
N ALA A 392 -13.55 -8.87 -34.20
CA ALA A 392 -14.22 -8.17 -33.11
C ALA A 392 -14.57 -6.75 -33.55
N GLU A 393 -15.86 -6.40 -33.48
CA GLU A 393 -16.37 -5.05 -33.72
C GLU A 393 -16.51 -4.33 -32.38
N ILE A 394 -15.80 -3.21 -32.19
CA ILE A 394 -15.65 -2.54 -30.91
C ILE A 394 -16.05 -1.07 -31.07
N THR A 395 -16.88 -0.58 -30.15
CA THR A 395 -17.15 0.85 -29.99
C THR A 395 -16.31 1.37 -28.83
N VAL A 396 -15.60 2.48 -29.04
CA VAL A 396 -14.70 3.11 -28.07
C VAL A 396 -15.16 4.52 -27.76
N TYR A 397 -15.08 4.91 -26.48
CA TYR A 397 -15.51 6.17 -25.91
C TYR A 397 -14.34 6.86 -25.18
N GLU A 398 -14.25 8.19 -25.25
CA GLU A 398 -13.10 8.98 -24.78
C GLU A 398 -12.94 9.07 -23.25
N ASN A 399 -14.01 8.85 -22.47
CA ASN A 399 -13.93 8.90 -21.00
C ASN A 399 -14.98 8.04 -20.30
N ASN A 400 -16.20 7.98 -20.85
CA ASN A 400 -17.31 7.23 -20.29
C ASN A 400 -18.25 6.73 -21.40
N GLU A 401 -19.07 5.73 -21.12
CA GLU A 401 -19.97 5.10 -22.11
C GLU A 401 -21.08 6.04 -22.65
N ASN A 402 -21.31 7.17 -22.00
CA ASN A 402 -22.29 8.18 -22.44
C ASN A 402 -21.65 9.33 -23.24
N ASP A 403 -20.35 9.25 -23.52
CA ASP A 403 -19.66 10.27 -24.29
C ASP A 403 -20.17 10.26 -25.75
N SER A 404 -20.38 11.45 -26.32
CA SER A 404 -20.78 11.58 -27.71
C SER A 404 -19.63 11.28 -28.68
N ASN A 405 -18.39 11.41 -28.21
CA ASN A 405 -17.21 11.08 -28.99
C ASN A 405 -16.99 9.56 -28.97
N THR A 406 -17.39 8.92 -30.08
CA THR A 406 -17.21 7.48 -30.26
C THR A 406 -16.44 7.17 -31.53
N ASN A 407 -15.49 6.23 -31.42
CA ASN A 407 -14.84 5.62 -32.57
C ASN A 407 -15.19 4.14 -32.66
N ASN A 408 -15.39 3.64 -33.88
CA ASN A 408 -15.63 2.23 -34.10
C ASN A 408 -14.39 1.60 -34.72
N ILE A 409 -13.81 0.63 -34.03
CA ILE A 409 -12.64 -0.11 -34.52
C ILE A 409 -13.00 -1.57 -34.76
N LYS A 410 -12.23 -2.19 -35.64
CA LYS A 410 -12.31 -3.63 -35.90
C LYS A 410 -10.95 -4.24 -35.69
N ILE A 411 -10.90 -5.23 -34.80
CA ILE A 411 -9.68 -5.99 -34.53
C ILE A 411 -9.90 -7.41 -35.06
N ILE A 412 -9.03 -7.83 -35.98
CA ILE A 412 -8.97 -9.21 -36.44
C ILE A 412 -8.03 -9.96 -35.51
N ILE A 413 -8.51 -11.06 -34.93
CA ILE A 413 -7.77 -11.93 -34.02
C ILE A 413 -7.51 -13.27 -34.72
N GLN A 414 -6.25 -13.69 -34.72
CA GLN A 414 -5.81 -15.02 -35.10
C GLN A 414 -5.34 -15.76 -33.85
N LEU A 415 -6.05 -16.82 -33.47
CA LEU A 415 -5.66 -17.65 -32.33
C LEU A 415 -4.48 -18.55 -32.69
N LEU A 416 -3.55 -18.67 -31.75
CA LEU A 416 -2.40 -19.57 -31.82
C LEU A 416 -2.44 -20.56 -30.63
N ASP A 417 -1.35 -21.30 -30.43
CA ASP A 417 -1.25 -22.28 -29.35
C ASP A 417 -1.32 -21.63 -27.95
N GLY A 418 -2.12 -22.26 -27.09
CA GLY A 418 -2.32 -21.83 -25.71
C GLY A 418 -3.06 -20.50 -25.61
N THR A 419 -2.43 -19.52 -24.96
CA THR A 419 -2.97 -18.16 -24.78
C THR A 419 -2.36 -17.15 -25.77
N ASN A 420 -1.68 -17.63 -26.81
CA ASN A 420 -1.04 -16.77 -27.79
C ASN A 420 -2.01 -16.42 -28.91
N PHE A 421 -1.89 -15.21 -29.42
CA PHE A 421 -2.68 -14.73 -30.55
C PHE A 421 -1.93 -13.64 -31.31
N LYS A 422 -2.40 -13.37 -32.53
CA LYS A 422 -1.96 -12.25 -33.36
C LYS A 422 -3.14 -11.36 -33.70
N ILE A 423 -2.86 -10.08 -33.92
CA ILE A 423 -3.89 -9.09 -34.24
C ILE A 423 -3.58 -8.30 -35.51
N LEU A 424 -4.65 -7.83 -36.15
CA LEU A 424 -4.61 -6.82 -37.19
C LEU A 424 -5.69 -5.78 -36.90
N PHE A 425 -5.40 -4.50 -37.12
CA PHE A 425 -6.42 -3.46 -37.11
C PHE A 425 -6.96 -3.26 -38.52
N GLN A 426 -8.27 -3.41 -38.67
CA GLN A 426 -8.92 -3.14 -39.94
C GLN A 426 -9.16 -1.63 -40.05
N LYS A 427 -8.46 -1.00 -41.00
CA LYS A 427 -8.61 0.41 -41.37
C LYS A 427 -9.95 0.70 -42.03
#